data_AF-A0A936A3A0-F1
#
_entry.id   AF-A0A936A3A0-F1
#
_cell.length_a   1.000
_cell.length_b   1.000
_cell.length_c   1.000
_cell.angle_alpha   90.00
_cell.angle_beta   90.00
_cell.angle_gamma   90.00
#
_symmetry.space_group_name_H-M   'P 1'
#
loop_
_entity.id
_entity.type
_entity.pdbx_description
1 polymer ?
#
loop_
_entity_poly.entity_id
_entity_poly.type
_entity_poly.pdbx_seq_one_letter_code
_entity_poly.pdbx_strand_id
1 'polypeptide(L)'
;MTQSDQTEYISKAFISCSLRTEDKPFVDFIERILKAYRILPIGTVGKFSAAPTNAAELMKINIPLADFVVVVATPRYIQKDLKTENSKFAISEMLHVESGMAYMADKPLVVFVLEGTDVGNFIPNVTQYITLNGKQTDLEEKWQLIGALLNNTYATVRLIRDQKDNKIFLNTIIHGLAFYGGFKFLESISDDEKPIRRTLRRKSK
;
A
#
# COMPACT_ATOMS: atom_id res chain seq x y z
N MET A 1 8.00 -28.62 17.43
CA MET A 1 6.73 -28.77 16.69
C MET A 1 5.98 -27.46 16.79
N THR A 2 6.00 -26.67 15.73
CA THR A 2 5.00 -25.62 15.47
C THR A 2 4.67 -25.77 14.00
N GLN A 3 3.54 -26.41 13.73
CA GLN A 3 2.97 -26.48 12.40
C GLN A 3 2.87 -25.03 11.89
N SER A 4 3.59 -24.73 10.81
CA SER A 4 3.40 -23.51 10.06
C SER A 4 1.96 -23.53 9.57
N ASP A 5 1.11 -22.72 10.19
CA ASP A 5 -0.23 -22.45 9.72
C ASP A 5 -0.08 -21.77 8.35
N GLN A 6 -0.10 -22.58 7.29
CA GLN A 6 -0.08 -22.12 5.90
C GLN A 6 -1.47 -21.56 5.56
N THR A 7 -1.97 -20.64 6.37
CA THR A 7 -3.12 -19.84 6.01
C THR A 7 -2.67 -18.94 4.85
N GLU A 8 -3.16 -19.23 3.65
CA GLU A 8 -2.89 -18.37 2.50
C GLU A 8 -3.52 -16.99 2.77
N TYR A 9 -2.66 -15.98 2.92
CA TYR A 9 -3.05 -14.60 3.11
C TYR A 9 -3.41 -13.97 1.76
N ILE A 10 -4.52 -13.25 1.70
CA ILE A 10 -5.01 -12.63 0.46
C ILE A 10 -4.43 -11.23 0.24
N SER A 11 -3.84 -10.63 1.28
CA SER A 11 -3.24 -9.29 1.23
C SER A 11 -2.23 -9.07 2.37
N LYS A 12 -1.37 -8.08 2.23
CA LYS A 12 -0.37 -7.66 3.22
C LYS A 12 -0.64 -6.22 3.69
N ALA A 13 -0.69 -6.01 4.99
CA ALA A 13 -0.92 -4.69 5.59
C ALA A 13 0.32 -4.21 6.36
N PHE A 14 0.80 -3.00 6.06
CA PHE A 14 1.76 -2.33 6.93
C PHE A 14 1.05 -1.86 8.19
N ILE A 15 1.49 -2.28 9.38
CA ILE A 15 0.86 -1.85 10.63
C ILE A 15 1.62 -0.65 11.20
N SER A 16 0.96 0.51 11.20
CA SER A 16 1.41 1.75 11.84
C SER A 16 0.83 1.77 13.25
N CYS A 17 1.65 1.53 14.28
CA CYS A 17 1.17 1.39 15.66
C CYS A 17 2.20 1.83 16.71
N SER A 18 1.74 2.02 17.94
CA SER A 18 2.64 2.19 19.09
C SER A 18 3.46 0.92 19.36
N LEU A 19 4.70 1.11 19.80
CA LEU A 19 5.61 0.06 20.26
C LEU A 19 5.62 -0.09 21.79
N ARG A 20 4.79 0.68 22.49
CA ARG A 20 4.78 0.67 23.95
C ARG A 20 3.97 -0.48 24.53
N THR A 21 4.35 -0.90 25.72
CA THR A 21 3.75 -2.04 26.42
C THR A 21 2.28 -1.80 26.75
N GLU A 22 1.91 -0.59 27.15
CA GLU A 22 0.53 -0.23 27.49
C GLU A 22 -0.44 -0.34 26.30
N ASP A 23 0.05 -0.10 25.08
CA ASP A 23 -0.77 -0.14 23.86
C ASP A 23 -0.85 -1.55 23.25
N LYS A 24 0.07 -2.44 23.66
CA LYS A 24 0.21 -3.80 23.12
C LYS A 24 -1.11 -4.58 23.08
N PRO A 25 -1.96 -4.59 24.12
CA PRO A 25 -3.21 -5.36 24.09
C PRO A 25 -4.15 -4.92 22.97
N PHE A 26 -4.24 -3.62 22.71
CA PHE A 26 -5.08 -3.08 21.64
C PHE A 26 -4.48 -3.37 20.26
N VAL A 27 -3.15 -3.21 20.11
CA VAL A 27 -2.47 -3.56 18.85
C VAL A 27 -2.64 -5.04 18.51
N ASP A 28 -2.43 -5.95 19.47
CA ASP A 28 -2.62 -7.39 19.28
C ASP A 28 -4.09 -7.73 18.96
N PHE A 29 -5.03 -6.99 19.55
CA PHE A 29 -6.45 -7.12 19.23
C PHE A 29 -6.75 -6.79 17.77
N ILE A 30 -6.21 -5.68 17.24
CA ILE A 30 -6.35 -5.34 15.82
C ILE A 30 -5.66 -6.38 14.92
N GLU A 31 -4.47 -6.87 15.28
CA GLU A 31 -3.80 -7.90 14.49
C GLU A 31 -4.60 -9.20 14.38
N ARG A 32 -5.33 -9.58 15.45
CA ARG A 32 -6.23 -10.74 15.41
C ARG A 32 -7.39 -10.53 14.45
N ILE A 33 -7.96 -9.31 14.41
CA ILE A 33 -8.98 -8.94 13.43
C ILE A 33 -8.40 -9.10 12.01
N LEU A 34 -7.25 -8.52 11.71
CA LEU A 34 -6.63 -8.61 10.38
C LEU A 34 -6.38 -10.07 9.94
N LYS A 35 -5.86 -10.89 10.86
CA LYS A 35 -5.64 -12.32 10.59
C LYS A 35 -6.94 -13.07 10.32
N ALA A 36 -8.03 -12.75 11.02
CA ALA A 36 -9.35 -13.33 10.76
C ALA A 36 -9.86 -13.00 9.34
N TYR A 37 -9.47 -11.84 8.79
CA TYR A 37 -9.72 -11.46 7.40
C TYR A 37 -8.62 -11.94 6.42
N ARG A 38 -7.74 -12.84 6.85
CA ARG A 38 -6.63 -13.40 6.04
C ARG A 38 -5.70 -12.31 5.50
N ILE A 39 -5.47 -11.26 6.28
CA ILE A 39 -4.52 -10.17 5.99
C ILE A 39 -3.26 -10.39 6.81
N LEU A 40 -2.11 -10.38 6.14
CA LEU A 40 -0.81 -10.54 6.78
C LEU A 40 -0.31 -9.20 7.32
N PRO A 41 -0.23 -9.00 8.64
CA PRO A 41 0.42 -7.81 9.20
C PRO A 41 1.93 -7.87 8.94
N ILE A 42 2.50 -6.79 8.41
CA ILE A 42 3.93 -6.64 8.11
C ILE A 42 4.46 -5.25 8.53
N GLY A 43 5.78 -5.10 8.49
CA GLY A 43 6.44 -3.83 8.18
C GLY A 43 6.60 -2.81 9.30
N THR A 44 5.87 -2.89 10.42
CA THR A 44 6.02 -1.96 11.55
C THR A 44 7.50 -1.82 11.95
N VAL A 45 8.04 -0.61 11.81
CA VAL A 45 9.42 -0.31 12.18
C VAL A 45 9.58 -0.52 13.69
N GLY A 46 10.54 -1.34 14.10
CA GLY A 46 10.79 -1.66 15.52
C GLY A 46 9.97 -2.83 16.09
N LYS A 47 8.89 -3.29 15.42
CA LYS A 47 8.14 -4.50 15.82
C LYS A 47 8.38 -5.69 14.89
N PHE A 48 8.38 -5.46 13.58
CA PHE A 48 8.57 -6.50 12.55
C PHE A 48 9.84 -6.32 11.71
N SER A 49 10.51 -5.18 11.85
CA SER A 49 11.75 -4.87 11.13
C SER A 49 12.70 -4.12 12.07
N ALA A 50 13.94 -4.62 12.17
CA ALA A 50 15.04 -3.96 12.84
C ALA A 50 16.22 -3.89 11.86
N ALA A 51 16.71 -2.69 11.58
CA ALA A 51 17.85 -2.48 10.69
C ALA A 51 18.68 -1.30 11.22
N PRO A 52 19.98 -1.22 10.86
CA PRO A 52 20.85 -0.09 11.24
C PRO A 52 20.54 1.20 10.45
N THR A 53 19.39 1.25 9.77
CA THR A 53 18.90 2.39 8.99
C THR A 53 17.86 3.16 9.81
N ASN A 54 17.75 4.47 9.56
CA ASN A 54 16.79 5.28 10.29
C ASN A 54 15.34 4.85 9.97
N ALA A 55 14.41 5.15 10.88
CA ALA A 55 13.01 4.74 10.76
C ALA A 55 12.34 5.27 9.48
N ALA A 56 12.71 6.48 9.04
CA ALA A 56 12.13 7.09 7.84
C ALA A 56 12.47 6.33 6.56
N GLU A 57 13.72 5.89 6.41
CA GLU A 57 14.14 5.06 5.29
C GLU A 57 13.45 3.68 5.33
N LEU A 58 13.31 3.10 6.52
CA LEU A 58 12.58 1.83 6.66
C LEU A 58 11.12 1.96 6.26
N MET A 59 10.43 3.05 6.63
CA MET A 59 9.07 3.31 6.17
C MET A 59 8.99 3.46 4.66
N LYS A 60 9.92 4.21 4.06
CA LYS A 60 9.98 4.44 2.61
C LYS A 60 10.16 3.14 1.82
N ILE A 61 10.85 2.16 2.41
CA ILE A 61 11.03 0.83 1.82
C ILE A 61 9.81 -0.06 2.09
N ASN A 62 9.31 -0.10 3.33
CA ASN A 62 8.31 -1.08 3.76
C ASN A 62 6.88 -0.72 3.35
N ILE A 63 6.48 0.55 3.38
CA ILE A 63 5.12 0.98 3.04
C ILE A 63 4.77 0.61 1.58
N PRO A 64 5.65 0.82 0.58
CA PRO A 64 5.38 0.39 -0.79
C PRO A 64 5.20 -1.12 -0.98
N LEU A 65 5.82 -1.94 -0.13
CA LEU A 65 5.74 -3.41 -0.19
C LEU A 65 4.42 -3.96 0.37
N ALA A 66 3.71 -3.18 1.18
CA ALA A 66 2.37 -3.52 1.63
C ALA A 66 1.33 -3.18 0.57
N ASP A 67 0.21 -3.88 0.59
CA ASP A 67 -0.91 -3.56 -0.28
C ASP A 67 -1.65 -2.31 0.20
N PHE A 68 -1.74 -2.14 1.51
CA PHE A 68 -2.35 -1.00 2.19
C PHE A 68 -1.74 -0.81 3.59
N VAL A 69 -2.10 0.30 4.25
CA VAL A 69 -1.62 0.65 5.59
C VAL A 69 -2.76 0.59 6.59
N VAL A 70 -2.50 -0.03 7.75
CA VAL A 70 -3.41 -0.02 8.90
C VAL A 70 -2.80 0.82 10.00
N VAL A 71 -3.49 1.88 10.42
CA VAL A 71 -3.11 2.72 11.55
C VAL A 71 -3.88 2.26 12.79
N VAL A 72 -3.15 1.95 13.85
CA VAL A 72 -3.69 1.65 15.18
C VAL A 72 -3.43 2.85 16.08
N ALA A 73 -4.43 3.71 16.18
CA ALA A 73 -4.37 4.97 16.91
C ALA A 73 -4.69 4.76 18.39
N THR A 74 -3.67 4.83 19.23
CA THR A 74 -3.79 4.87 20.69
C THR A 74 -3.40 6.25 21.22
N PRO A 75 -3.92 6.67 22.39
CA PRO A 75 -3.67 8.00 22.92
C PRO A 75 -2.21 8.11 23.38
N ARG A 76 -1.56 9.21 23.02
CA ARG A 76 -0.14 9.42 23.27
C ARG A 76 0.16 10.69 24.06
N TYR A 77 -0.42 11.81 23.65
CA TYR A 77 -0.16 13.11 24.25
C TYR A 77 -1.47 13.75 24.69
N ILE A 78 -1.38 14.65 25.66
CA ILE A 78 -2.45 15.59 25.92
C ILE A 78 -2.14 16.85 25.10
N GLN A 79 -3.00 17.16 24.14
CA GLN A 79 -2.95 18.41 23.40
C GLN A 79 -3.95 19.39 24.03
N LYS A 80 -3.47 20.55 24.47
CA LYS A 80 -4.32 21.64 24.96
C LYS A 80 -4.36 22.75 23.92
N ASP A 81 -5.55 23.09 23.47
CA ASP A 81 -5.77 24.23 22.58
C ASP A 81 -5.65 25.54 23.38
N LEU A 82 -4.81 26.47 22.91
CA LEU A 82 -4.52 27.71 23.64
C LEU A 82 -5.71 28.69 23.68
N LYS A 83 -6.62 28.61 22.70
CA LYS A 83 -7.74 29.55 22.56
C LYS A 83 -8.98 29.07 23.32
N THR A 84 -9.24 27.77 23.27
CA THR A 84 -10.43 27.13 23.84
C THR A 84 -10.15 26.46 25.18
N GLU A 85 -8.87 26.30 25.55
CA GLU A 85 -8.40 25.57 26.74
C GLU A 85 -8.81 24.09 26.81
N ASN A 86 -9.40 23.57 25.74
CA ASN A 86 -9.82 22.18 25.66
C ASN A 86 -8.59 21.27 25.52
N SER A 87 -8.57 20.22 26.35
CA SER A 87 -7.55 19.17 26.30
C SER A 87 -8.09 17.93 25.61
N LYS A 88 -7.27 17.31 24.76
CA LYS A 88 -7.60 16.07 24.07
C LYS A 88 -6.44 15.09 24.11
N PHE A 89 -6.75 13.80 24.08
CA PHE A 89 -5.73 12.77 23.95
C PHE A 89 -5.40 12.53 22.48
N ALA A 90 -4.25 12.98 22.01
CA ALA A 90 -3.84 12.89 20.62
C ALA A 90 -2.91 11.71 20.37
N ILE A 91 -2.87 11.26 19.12
CA ILE A 91 -1.94 10.23 18.64
C ILE A 91 -0.48 10.69 18.56
N SER A 92 0.43 9.73 18.38
CA SER A 92 1.85 9.98 18.10
C SER A 92 2.04 10.70 16.75
N GLU A 93 3.02 11.61 16.67
CA GLU A 93 3.40 12.26 15.41
C GLU A 93 3.82 11.24 14.35
N MET A 94 4.39 10.12 14.79
CA MET A 94 4.82 9.02 13.92
C MET A 94 3.65 8.44 13.12
N LEU A 95 2.47 8.30 13.75
CA LEU A 95 1.28 7.78 13.06
C LEU A 95 0.79 8.76 12.00
N HIS A 96 0.93 10.07 12.21
CA HIS A 96 0.65 11.07 11.19
C HIS A 96 1.63 11.00 10.02
N VAL A 97 2.92 10.83 10.29
CA VAL A 97 3.94 10.69 9.26
C VAL A 97 3.70 9.43 8.42
N GLU A 98 3.45 8.29 9.06
CA GLU A 98 3.14 7.03 8.37
C GLU A 98 1.87 7.13 7.53
N SER A 99 0.83 7.78 8.06
CA SER A 99 -0.41 8.07 7.31
C SER A 99 -0.15 8.94 6.09
N GLY A 100 0.65 10.00 6.25
CA GLY A 100 1.03 10.89 5.16
C GLY A 100 1.85 10.17 4.08
N MET A 101 2.81 9.33 4.48
CA MET A 101 3.60 8.53 3.55
C MET A 101 2.76 7.51 2.80
N ALA A 102 1.80 6.87 3.47
CA ALA A 102 0.86 5.95 2.85
C ALA A 102 0.00 6.68 1.79
N TYR A 103 -0.52 7.86 2.12
CA TYR A 103 -1.29 8.70 1.20
C TYR A 103 -0.46 9.10 -0.03
N MET A 104 0.78 9.56 0.18
CA MET A 104 1.70 9.93 -0.91
C MET A 104 2.15 8.74 -1.77
N ALA A 105 2.07 7.52 -1.25
CA ALA A 105 2.43 6.29 -1.98
C ALA A 105 1.22 5.63 -2.67
N ASP A 106 0.08 6.32 -2.74
CA ASP A 106 -1.21 5.81 -3.24
C ASP A 106 -1.60 4.48 -2.59
N LYS A 107 -1.30 4.33 -1.28
CA LYS A 107 -1.71 3.18 -0.50
C LYS A 107 -3.03 3.49 0.19
N PRO A 108 -4.04 2.60 0.14
CA PRO A 108 -5.22 2.76 0.97
C PRO A 108 -4.85 2.80 2.46
N LEU A 109 -5.57 3.62 3.24
CA LEU A 109 -5.43 3.68 4.70
C LEU A 109 -6.68 3.12 5.36
N VAL A 110 -6.47 2.23 6.33
CA VAL A 110 -7.50 1.73 7.25
C VAL A 110 -7.09 2.16 8.65
N VAL A 111 -8.00 2.75 9.42
CA VAL A 111 -7.65 3.27 10.75
C VAL A 111 -8.58 2.72 11.82
N PHE A 112 -7.96 2.17 12.87
CA PHE A 112 -8.63 1.74 14.09
C PHE A 112 -8.19 2.66 15.23
N VAL A 113 -9.16 3.25 15.92
CA VAL A 113 -8.93 4.25 16.96
C VAL A 113 -9.37 3.70 18.30
N LEU A 114 -8.51 3.74 19.31
CA LEU A 114 -8.91 3.44 20.68
C LEU A 114 -9.83 4.55 21.19
N GLU A 115 -10.99 4.18 21.74
CA GLU A 115 -11.97 5.12 22.29
C GLU A 115 -11.32 6.20 23.18
N GLY A 116 -11.71 7.46 22.99
CA GLY A 116 -11.13 8.62 23.68
C GLY A 116 -9.89 9.22 23.00
N THR A 117 -9.41 8.65 21.89
CA THR A 117 -8.27 9.17 21.13
C THR A 117 -8.72 10.09 20.00
N ASP A 118 -8.12 11.28 19.92
CA ASP A 118 -8.22 12.22 18.81
C ASP A 118 -7.12 11.92 17.77
N VAL A 119 -7.54 11.70 16.52
CA VAL A 119 -6.66 11.39 15.37
C VAL A 119 -6.25 12.62 14.56
N GLY A 120 -6.58 13.82 15.05
CA GLY A 120 -6.37 15.09 14.36
C GLY A 120 -7.20 15.22 13.09
N ASN A 121 -6.84 16.19 12.25
CA ASN A 121 -7.63 16.54 11.07
C ASN A 121 -7.21 15.81 9.79
N PHE A 122 -5.95 15.35 9.69
CA PHE A 122 -5.46 14.74 8.46
C PHE A 122 -6.13 13.40 8.16
N ILE A 123 -6.18 12.50 9.15
CA ILE A 123 -6.71 11.14 8.99
C ILE A 123 -8.19 11.16 8.52
N PRO A 124 -9.10 11.91 9.18
CA PRO A 124 -10.50 11.97 8.74
C PRO A 124 -10.70 12.56 7.34
N ASN A 125 -9.74 13.35 6.84
CA ASN A 125 -9.82 13.94 5.50
C ASN A 125 -9.37 12.98 4.39
N VAL A 126 -8.60 11.94 4.72
CA VAL A 126 -8.06 10.99 3.72
C VAL A 126 -8.69 9.60 3.81
N THR A 127 -9.31 9.24 4.94
CA THR A 127 -9.97 7.94 5.09
C THR A 127 -11.03 7.93 6.20
N GLN A 128 -11.87 6.89 6.19
CA GLN A 128 -12.77 6.59 7.29
C GLN A 128 -12.05 5.75 8.35
N TYR A 129 -12.45 5.90 9.60
CA TYR A 129 -11.87 5.16 10.72
C TYR A 129 -12.95 4.54 11.61
N ILE A 130 -12.58 3.47 12.31
CA ILE A 130 -13.46 2.76 13.25
C ILE A 130 -12.91 2.95 14.66
N THR A 131 -13.73 3.53 15.53
CA THR A 131 -13.41 3.63 16.95
C THR A 131 -13.79 2.32 17.66
N LEU A 132 -12.87 1.78 18.45
CA LEU A 132 -13.06 0.57 19.26
C LEU A 132 -12.64 0.81 20.70
N ASN A 133 -13.36 0.23 21.66
CA ASN A 133 -13.03 0.32 23.08
C ASN A 133 -12.15 -0.84 23.60
N GLY A 134 -11.79 -1.77 22.71
CA GLY A 134 -10.97 -2.94 23.02
C GLY A 134 -11.71 -4.13 23.65
N LYS A 135 -13.04 -4.05 23.82
CA LYS A 135 -13.88 -5.15 24.34
C LYS A 135 -14.49 -5.96 23.19
N GLN A 136 -14.76 -7.23 23.47
CA GLN A 136 -15.36 -8.17 22.52
C GLN A 136 -16.78 -7.77 22.10
N THR A 137 -17.59 -7.21 23.01
CA THR A 137 -18.96 -6.79 22.69
C THR A 137 -18.98 -5.67 21.65
N ASP A 138 -18.07 -4.69 21.78
CA ASP A 138 -17.93 -3.60 20.82
C ASP A 138 -17.44 -4.09 19.45
N LEU A 139 -16.60 -5.13 19.45
CA LEU A 139 -16.19 -5.80 18.22
C LEU A 139 -17.37 -6.44 17.49
N GLU A 140 -18.21 -7.18 18.22
CA GLU A 140 -19.35 -7.90 17.66
C GLU A 140 -20.37 -6.94 17.05
N GLU A 141 -20.64 -5.82 17.73
CA GLU A 141 -21.51 -4.76 17.22
C GLU A 141 -20.98 -4.13 15.92
N LYS A 142 -19.65 -3.94 15.82
CA LYS A 142 -19.00 -3.29 14.68
C LYS A 142 -18.45 -4.25 13.63
N TRP A 143 -18.61 -5.57 13.81
CA TRP A 143 -17.96 -6.58 12.96
C TRP A 143 -18.33 -6.43 11.48
N GLN A 144 -19.60 -6.15 11.19
CA GLN A 144 -20.08 -5.93 9.82
C GLN A 144 -19.45 -4.69 9.19
N LEU A 145 -19.30 -3.60 9.95
CA LEU A 145 -18.68 -2.37 9.48
C LEU A 145 -17.18 -2.57 9.23
N ILE A 146 -16.49 -3.28 10.13
CA ILE A 146 -15.08 -3.65 9.96
C ILE A 146 -14.91 -4.50 8.69
N GLY A 147 -15.77 -5.50 8.50
CA GLY A 147 -15.76 -6.34 7.31
C GLY A 147 -15.99 -5.55 6.03
N ALA A 148 -16.95 -4.64 6.02
CA ALA A 148 -17.19 -3.76 4.88
C ALA A 148 -15.96 -2.89 4.56
N LEU A 149 -15.35 -2.28 5.58
CA LEU A 149 -14.15 -1.46 5.42
C LEU A 149 -12.98 -2.25 4.82
N LEU A 150 -12.70 -3.44 5.36
CA LEU A 150 -11.60 -4.29 4.89
C LEU A 150 -11.86 -4.86 3.49
N ASN A 151 -13.09 -5.29 3.19
CA ASN A 151 -13.46 -5.80 1.87
C ASN A 151 -13.37 -4.70 0.79
N ASN A 152 -13.83 -3.48 1.10
CA ASN A 152 -13.70 -2.33 0.19
C ASN A 152 -12.24 -1.95 -0.02
N THR A 153 -11.42 -2.03 1.04
CA THR A 153 -9.97 -1.82 0.94
C THR A 153 -9.35 -2.84 0.00
N TYR A 154 -9.69 -4.13 0.14
CA TYR A 154 -9.21 -5.19 -0.74
C TYR A 154 -9.62 -4.96 -2.20
N ALA A 155 -10.88 -4.60 -2.45
CA ALA A 155 -11.36 -4.27 -3.79
C ALA A 155 -10.57 -3.11 -4.41
N THR A 156 -10.26 -2.08 -3.60
CA THR A 156 -9.46 -0.93 -4.02
C THR A 156 -8.02 -1.33 -4.37
N VAL A 157 -7.37 -2.12 -3.51
CA VAL A 157 -6.03 -2.67 -3.76
C VAL A 157 -5.99 -3.44 -5.08
N ARG A 158 -6.98 -4.30 -5.32
CA ARG A 158 -7.07 -5.09 -6.55
C ARG A 158 -7.20 -4.20 -7.78
N LEU A 159 -8.06 -3.18 -7.73
CA LEU A 159 -8.21 -2.21 -8.82
C LEU A 159 -6.91 -1.45 -9.11
N ILE A 160 -6.21 -0.99 -8.07
CA ILE A 160 -4.92 -0.28 -8.21
C ILE A 160 -3.88 -1.20 -8.87
N ARG A 161 -3.85 -2.48 -8.49
CA ARG A 161 -2.95 -3.48 -9.07
C ARG A 161 -3.29 -3.74 -10.54
N ASP A 162 -4.55 -4.01 -10.85
CA ASP A 162 -5.00 -4.28 -12.22
C ASP A 162 -4.71 -3.09 -13.16
N GLN A 163 -4.86 -1.85 -12.67
CA GLN A 163 -4.50 -0.65 -13.43
C GLN A 163 -2.99 -0.54 -13.70
N LYS A 164 -2.15 -0.88 -12.72
CA LYS A 164 -0.68 -0.90 -12.89
C LYS A 164 -0.26 -1.97 -13.88
N ASP A 165 -0.81 -3.18 -13.77
CA ASP A 165 -0.49 -4.31 -14.64
C ASP A 165 -0.91 -4.01 -16.09
N ASN A 166 -2.09 -3.43 -16.31
CA ASN A 166 -2.55 -3.01 -17.64
C ASN A 166 -1.64 -1.93 -18.26
N LYS A 167 -1.19 -0.95 -17.47
CA LYS A 167 -0.27 0.10 -17.95
C LYS A 167 1.08 -0.49 -18.38
N ILE A 168 1.62 -1.43 -17.61
CA ILE A 168 2.88 -2.13 -17.93
C ILE A 168 2.72 -2.97 -19.20
N PHE A 169 1.61 -3.69 -19.33
CA PHE A 169 1.31 -4.51 -20.51
C PHE A 169 1.19 -3.67 -21.78
N LEU A 170 0.44 -2.56 -21.75
CA LEU A 170 0.33 -1.64 -22.88
C LEU A 170 1.69 -1.03 -23.27
N ASN A 171 2.49 -0.59 -22.30
CA ASN A 171 3.83 -0.08 -22.57
C ASN A 171 4.72 -1.14 -23.22
N THR A 172 4.65 -2.39 -22.77
CA THR A 172 5.44 -3.49 -23.33
C THR A 172 5.04 -3.79 -24.78
N ILE A 173 3.74 -3.77 -25.10
CA ILE A 173 3.26 -3.93 -26.48
C ILE A 173 3.74 -2.77 -27.36
N ILE A 174 3.60 -1.53 -26.90
CA ILE A 174 4.03 -0.35 -27.67
C ILE A 174 5.54 -0.42 -27.95
N HIS A 175 6.36 -0.75 -26.95
CA HIS A 175 7.79 -0.92 -27.15
C HIS A 175 8.09 -2.08 -28.10
N GLY A 176 7.43 -3.22 -27.96
CA GLY A 176 7.59 -4.36 -28.87
C GLY A 176 7.24 -4.03 -30.32
N LEU A 177 6.13 -3.32 -30.53
CA LEU A 177 5.71 -2.84 -31.85
C LEU A 177 6.68 -1.80 -32.43
N ALA A 178 7.20 -0.89 -31.60
CA ALA A 178 8.19 0.09 -32.02
C ALA A 178 9.51 -0.58 -32.45
N PHE A 179 9.97 -1.59 -31.72
CA PHE A 179 11.14 -2.40 -32.11
C PHE A 179 10.89 -3.16 -33.42
N TYR A 180 9.72 -3.81 -33.57
CA TYR A 180 9.38 -4.52 -34.79
C TYR A 180 9.25 -3.59 -36.00
N GLY A 181 8.61 -2.43 -35.83
CA GLY A 181 8.49 -1.41 -36.87
C GLY A 181 9.85 -0.81 -37.27
N GLY A 182 10.72 -0.53 -36.30
CA GLY A 182 12.08 -0.08 -36.55
C GLY A 182 12.93 -1.12 -37.29
N PHE A 183 12.80 -2.40 -36.92
CA PHE A 183 13.48 -3.51 -37.61
C PHE A 183 13.00 -3.67 -39.05
N LYS A 184 11.68 -3.65 -39.28
CA LYS A 184 11.07 -3.72 -40.62
C LYS A 184 11.48 -2.54 -41.51
N PHE A 185 11.59 -1.34 -40.94
CA PHE A 185 12.03 -0.15 -41.67
C PHE A 185 13.51 -0.25 -42.08
N LEU A 186 14.38 -0.74 -41.19
CA LEU A 186 15.79 -1.04 -41.52
C LEU A 186 15.92 -2.13 -42.58
N GLU A 187 15.10 -3.19 -42.54
CA GLU A 187 15.04 -4.19 -43.61
C GLU A 187 14.65 -3.55 -44.95
N SER A 188 13.64 -2.67 -45.00
CA SER A 188 13.24 -2.01 -46.25
C SER A 188 14.31 -1.09 -46.84
N ILE A 189 15.09 -0.41 -46.01
CA ILE A 189 16.21 0.42 -46.47
C ILE A 189 17.36 -0.45 -46.99
N SER A 190 17.60 -1.60 -46.35
CA SER A 190 18.67 -2.53 -46.74
C SER A 190 18.34 -3.31 -48.03
N ASP A 191 17.06 -3.65 -48.27
CA ASP A 191 16.66 -4.35 -49.50
C ASP A 191 16.56 -3.41 -50.72
N ASP A 192 16.38 -2.10 -50.53
CA ASP A 192 16.42 -1.10 -51.62
C ASP A 192 17.85 -0.83 -52.15
N GLU A 193 18.89 -1.32 -51.47
CA GLU A 193 20.30 -1.21 -51.92
C GLU A 193 20.78 -2.37 -52.81
N LYS A 194 19.90 -3.23 -53.35
CA LYS A 194 20.30 -4.16 -54.43
C LYS A 194 20.25 -3.43 -55.79
N PRO A 195 21.40 -3.07 -56.40
CA PRO A 195 21.38 -2.43 -57.71
C PRO A 195 20.80 -3.39 -58.75
N ILE A 196 19.72 -2.96 -59.39
CA ILE A 196 19.18 -3.58 -60.60
C ILE A 196 20.28 -3.59 -61.65
N ARG A 197 20.98 -4.72 -61.82
CA ARG A 197 21.88 -4.95 -62.94
C ARG A 197 21.06 -4.94 -64.23
N ARG A 198 21.01 -3.78 -64.89
CA ARG A 198 20.56 -3.66 -66.29
C ARG A 198 21.47 -4.53 -67.16
N THR A 199 20.99 -5.70 -67.55
CA THR A 199 21.59 -6.51 -68.60
C THR A 199 21.37 -5.80 -69.94
N LEU A 200 22.39 -5.06 -70.38
CA LEU A 200 22.48 -4.54 -71.74
C LEU A 200 22.59 -5.71 -72.73
N ARG A 201 21.46 -6.13 -73.31
CA ARG A 201 21.42 -6.99 -74.51
C ARG A 201 21.97 -6.20 -75.69
N ARG A 202 23.25 -6.41 -76.03
CA ARG A 202 23.81 -6.05 -77.34
C ARG A 202 23.21 -6.99 -78.39
N LYS A 203 22.44 -6.45 -79.34
CA LYS A 203 22.19 -7.08 -80.63
C LYS A 203 23.43 -6.86 -81.51
N SER A 204 24.08 -7.93 -81.94
CA SER A 204 24.94 -7.91 -83.14
C SER A 204 24.18 -8.53 -84.29
N LYS A 205 24.22 -7.84 -85.44
CA LYS A 205 23.77 -8.30 -86.75
C LYS A 205 24.58 -9.51 -87.22
#